data_AF-A0A421J4V9-F1
#
_entry.id   AF-A0A421J4V9-F1
#
_cell.length_a   1.000
_cell.length_b   1.000
_cell.length_c   1.000
_cell.angle_alpha   90.00
_cell.angle_beta   90.00
_cell.angle_gamma   90.00
#
_symmetry.space_group_name_H-M   'P 1'
#
loop_
_entity.id
_entity.type
_entity.pdbx_description
1 polymer ?
#
loop_
_entity_poly.entity_id
_entity_poly.type
_entity_poly.pdbx_seq_one_letter_code
_entity_poly.pdbx_strand_id
1 'polypeptide(L)'
;MSYYDLDDILADAEKVPCRFNISVPGLGYLEGQPGKAIQKDTKIELPLWLAEILAICELSEESQQSFIDLLQPDFISPKVINAIKTSPTSVDLHAILPYYYRLTEKWASMFSDSELATVVSETLKQRSLEIYNHANSATKQLNFIYSLDEYEKEVFKKTSESSRSMRQWLKY
;
A
#
# COMPACT_ATOMS: atom_id res chain seq x y z
N MET A 1 -9.74 8.10 -4.39
CA MET A 1 -10.31 7.15 -3.41
C MET A 1 -11.81 7.27 -3.39
N SER A 2 -12.50 6.16 -3.56
CA SER A 2 -13.97 6.08 -3.56
C SER A 2 -14.40 5.15 -2.44
N TYR A 3 -15.38 5.58 -1.63
CA TYR A 3 -15.90 4.79 -0.51
C TYR A 3 -16.37 3.37 -0.92
N TYR A 4 -16.78 3.20 -2.18
CA TYR A 4 -17.30 1.93 -2.71
C TYR A 4 -16.26 1.10 -3.48
N ASP A 5 -15.01 1.56 -3.55
CA ASP A 5 -13.96 0.79 -4.20
C ASP A 5 -13.46 -0.30 -3.23
N LEU A 6 -13.62 -1.56 -3.63
CA LEU A 6 -13.24 -2.72 -2.82
C LEU A 6 -11.73 -2.75 -2.57
N ASP A 7 -10.93 -2.36 -3.55
CA ASP A 7 -9.49 -2.36 -3.41
C ASP A 7 -9.01 -1.26 -2.44
N ASP A 8 -9.74 -0.15 -2.33
CA ASP A 8 -9.46 0.88 -1.31
C ASP A 8 -9.72 0.34 0.09
N ILE A 9 -10.85 -0.36 0.28
CA ILE A 9 -11.22 -0.98 1.56
C ILE A 9 -10.21 -2.08 1.95
N LEU A 10 -9.78 -2.88 0.98
CA LEU A 10 -8.81 -3.95 1.20
C LEU A 10 -7.41 -3.39 1.51
N ALA A 11 -6.99 -2.33 0.81
CA ALA A 11 -5.75 -1.63 1.13
C ALA A 11 -5.78 -1.05 2.56
N ASP A 12 -6.90 -0.44 2.97
CA ASP A 12 -7.05 0.13 4.31
C ASP A 12 -7.02 -0.89 5.45
N ALA A 13 -7.43 -2.13 5.17
CA ALA A 13 -7.39 -3.21 6.13
C ALA A 13 -5.96 -3.71 6.43
N GLU A 14 -4.98 -3.30 5.63
CA GLU A 14 -3.58 -3.68 5.85
C GLU A 14 -3.06 -3.14 7.19
N LYS A 15 -2.26 -3.96 7.85
CA LYS A 15 -1.71 -3.64 9.16
C LYS A 15 -0.44 -2.81 9.05
N VAL A 16 -0.36 -1.76 9.85
CA VAL A 16 0.81 -0.90 9.99
C VAL A 16 1.33 -0.89 11.43
N PRO A 17 2.66 -0.86 11.62
CA PRO A 17 3.26 -0.86 12.95
C PRO A 17 3.01 0.50 13.64
N CYS A 18 2.46 0.43 14.85
CA CYS A 18 2.04 1.58 15.64
C CYS A 18 2.63 1.50 17.04
N ARG A 19 2.92 2.64 17.67
CA ARG A 19 3.33 2.74 19.09
C ARG A 19 2.32 3.58 19.86
N PHE A 20 1.79 3.03 20.96
CA PHE A 20 0.90 3.78 21.84
C PHE A 20 1.66 4.78 22.70
N ASN A 21 1.19 6.02 22.74
CA ASN A 21 1.81 7.09 23.52
C ASN A 21 1.29 7.16 24.97
N ILE A 22 0.18 6.47 25.23
CA ILE A 22 -0.51 6.45 26.53
C ILE A 22 -0.92 5.04 26.92
N SER A 23 -1.18 4.86 28.22
CA SER A 23 -1.78 3.63 28.72
C SER A 23 -3.30 3.69 28.58
N VAL A 24 -3.90 2.78 27.81
CA VAL A 24 -5.36 2.75 27.58
C VAL A 24 -5.99 1.51 28.24
N PRO A 25 -6.86 1.68 29.26
CA PRO A 25 -7.58 0.57 29.88
C PRO A 25 -8.54 -0.13 28.91
N GLY A 26 -8.69 -1.44 29.05
CA GLY A 26 -9.69 -2.23 28.32
C GLY A 26 -9.33 -2.61 26.88
N LEU A 27 -8.31 -1.99 26.28
CA LEU A 27 -7.84 -2.29 24.92
C LEU A 27 -6.87 -3.48 24.82
N GLY A 28 -6.59 -4.19 25.92
CA GLY A 28 -5.64 -5.32 25.91
C GLY A 28 -6.00 -6.45 24.95
N TYR A 29 -7.22 -6.50 24.41
CA TYR A 29 -7.58 -7.44 23.34
C TYR A 29 -6.75 -7.25 22.07
N LEU A 30 -6.20 -6.05 21.82
CA LEU A 30 -5.28 -5.78 20.71
C LEU A 30 -3.94 -6.52 20.86
N GLU A 31 -3.55 -6.88 22.09
CA GLU A 31 -2.38 -7.72 22.41
C GLU A 31 -2.76 -9.19 22.69
N GLY A 32 -4.02 -9.57 22.48
CA GLY A 32 -4.52 -10.90 22.85
C GLY A 32 -4.72 -11.11 24.36
N GLN A 33 -4.73 -10.04 25.17
CA GLN A 33 -4.97 -10.07 26.62
C GLN A 33 -6.25 -9.30 26.98
N PRO A 34 -7.45 -9.87 26.73
CA PRO A 34 -8.71 -9.18 26.96
C PRO A 34 -8.86 -8.76 28.42
N GLY A 35 -9.37 -7.54 28.64
CA GLY A 35 -9.60 -6.96 29.98
C GLY A 35 -8.39 -6.27 30.61
N LYS A 36 -7.18 -6.39 30.04
CA LYS A 36 -6.01 -5.63 30.49
C LYS A 36 -5.91 -4.27 29.79
N ALA A 37 -5.10 -3.39 30.36
CA ALA A 37 -4.72 -2.12 29.75
C ALA A 37 -3.54 -2.33 28.80
N ILE A 38 -3.55 -1.63 27.66
CA ILE A 38 -2.35 -1.42 26.85
C ILE A 38 -1.46 -0.44 27.59
N GLN A 39 -0.18 -0.76 27.74
CA GLN A 39 0.78 0.12 28.38
C GLN A 39 1.30 1.18 27.41
N LYS A 40 1.81 2.27 27.99
CA LYS A 40 2.55 3.27 27.20
C LYS A 40 3.76 2.61 26.52
N ASP A 41 4.08 3.08 25.32
CA ASP A 41 5.18 2.64 24.45
C ASP A 41 5.03 1.22 23.90
N THR A 42 3.89 0.56 24.11
CA THR A 42 3.59 -0.73 23.50
C THR A 42 3.49 -0.60 21.99
N LYS A 43 4.17 -1.50 21.27
CA LYS A 43 4.13 -1.60 19.80
C LYS A 43 3.11 -2.65 19.38
N ILE A 44 2.16 -2.25 18.56
CA ILE A 44 1.07 -3.11 18.06
C ILE A 44 0.88 -2.82 16.57
N GLU A 45 0.48 -3.84 15.82
CA GLU A 45 0.06 -3.69 14.44
C GLU A 45 -1.44 -3.40 14.36
N LEU A 46 -1.81 -2.26 13.77
CA LEU A 46 -3.21 -1.85 13.61
C LEU A 46 -3.54 -1.66 12.13
N PRO A 47 -4.79 -1.94 11.71
CA PRO A 47 -5.25 -1.59 10.37
C PRO A 47 -5.10 -0.10 10.09
N LEU A 48 -4.70 0.28 8.87
CA LEU A 48 -4.42 1.66 8.50
C LEU A 48 -5.61 2.60 8.76
N TRP A 49 -6.84 2.19 8.40
CA TRP A 49 -8.03 3.02 8.61
C TRP A 49 -8.25 3.43 10.07
N LEU A 50 -7.80 2.60 11.02
CA LEU A 50 -7.90 2.91 12.44
C LEU A 50 -6.67 3.72 12.90
N ALA A 51 -5.49 3.31 12.45
CA ALA A 51 -4.24 3.94 12.81
C ALA A 51 -4.17 5.41 12.38
N GLU A 52 -4.70 5.74 11.19
CA GLU A 52 -4.80 7.10 10.66
C GLU A 52 -5.62 8.01 11.59
N ILE A 53 -6.79 7.56 12.01
CA ILE A 53 -7.68 8.35 12.89
C ILE A 53 -7.01 8.56 14.26
N LEU A 54 -6.40 7.52 14.84
CA LEU A 54 -5.76 7.59 16.15
C LEU A 54 -4.47 8.44 16.15
N ALA A 55 -3.79 8.53 15.00
CA ALA A 55 -2.62 9.38 14.83
C ALA A 55 -3.00 10.87 14.75
N ILE A 56 -4.19 11.19 14.21
CA ILE A 56 -4.68 12.57 14.04
C ILE A 56 -5.38 13.08 15.31
N CYS A 57 -6.08 12.20 16.04
CA CYS A 57 -6.81 12.61 17.24
C CYS A 57 -5.87 13.07 18.37
N GLU A 58 -6.08 14.29 18.85
CA GLU A 58 -5.39 14.87 19.99
C GLU A 58 -6.02 14.43 21.31
N LEU A 59 -5.20 14.19 22.32
CA LEU A 59 -5.65 13.70 23.63
C LEU A 59 -6.31 14.78 24.49
N SER A 60 -5.86 16.03 24.37
CA SER A 60 -6.45 17.19 25.04
C SER A 60 -6.08 18.47 24.30
N GLU A 61 -6.91 19.52 24.41
CA GLU A 61 -6.67 20.83 23.76
C GLU A 61 -5.36 21.50 24.23
N GLU A 62 -4.83 21.10 25.39
CA GLU A 62 -3.59 21.64 25.97
C GLU A 62 -2.34 20.83 25.59
N SER A 63 -2.52 19.57 25.20
CA SER A 63 -1.43 18.66 24.85
C SER A 63 -1.60 18.16 23.42
N GLN A 64 -0.75 18.65 22.50
CA GLN A 64 -0.68 18.20 21.10
C GLN A 64 -0.17 16.75 20.93
N GLN A 65 -0.40 15.89 21.93
CA GLN A 65 0.02 14.50 21.93
C GLN A 65 -1.09 13.65 21.32
N SER A 66 -0.76 12.90 20.27
CA SER A 66 -1.64 11.90 19.64
C SER A 66 -1.74 10.64 20.50
N PHE A 67 -2.78 9.83 20.27
CA PHE A 67 -2.92 8.52 20.93
C PHE A 67 -1.80 7.55 20.53
N ILE A 68 -1.39 7.62 19.27
CA ILE A 68 -0.47 6.67 18.65
C ILE A 68 0.53 7.42 17.77
N ASP A 69 1.76 6.91 17.76
CA ASP A 69 2.77 7.21 16.74
C ASP A 69 2.81 6.11 15.68
N LEU A 70 2.70 6.49 14.41
CA LEU A 70 2.91 5.59 13.29
C LEU A 70 4.41 5.34 13.11
N LEU A 71 4.81 4.07 13.09
CA LEU A 71 6.17 3.67 12.80
C LEU A 71 6.33 3.42 11.30
N GLN A 72 7.52 3.67 10.77
CA GLN A 72 7.81 3.40 9.36
C GLN A 72 7.58 1.90 9.05
N PRO A 73 6.72 1.58 8.07
CA PRO A 73 6.41 0.21 7.73
C PRO A 73 7.50 -0.41 6.84
N ASP A 74 7.57 -1.74 6.85
CA ASP A 74 8.61 -2.50 6.14
C ASP A 74 8.54 -2.34 4.62
N PHE A 75 7.35 -2.11 4.05
CA PHE A 75 7.16 -1.89 2.61
C PHE A 75 7.72 -0.54 2.12
N ILE A 76 7.98 0.41 3.03
CA ILE A 76 8.65 1.70 2.74
C ILE A 76 10.06 1.69 3.37
N SER A 77 10.58 0.53 3.77
CA SER A 77 11.95 0.46 4.27
C SER A 77 12.95 0.97 3.22
N PRO A 78 14.07 1.59 3.64
CA PRO A 78 15.07 2.11 2.71
C PRO A 78 15.61 1.03 1.76
N LYS A 79 15.61 -0.23 2.19
CA LYS A 79 15.96 -1.38 1.35
C LYS A 79 15.01 -1.54 0.17
N VAL A 80 13.69 -1.47 0.41
CA VAL A 80 12.67 -1.59 -0.63
C VAL A 80 12.72 -0.39 -1.57
N ILE A 81 12.79 0.83 -1.02
CA ILE A 81 12.90 2.05 -1.84
C ILE A 81 14.14 2.00 -2.74
N ASN A 82 15.29 1.58 -2.23
CA ASN A 82 16.52 1.49 -3.03
C ASN A 82 16.43 0.39 -4.11
N ALA A 83 15.79 -0.74 -3.82
CA ALA A 83 15.55 -1.79 -4.81
C ALA A 83 14.66 -1.29 -5.96
N ILE A 84 13.59 -0.56 -5.62
CA ILE A 84 12.67 0.03 -6.58
C ILE A 84 13.36 1.13 -7.41
N LYS A 85 14.16 2.00 -6.79
CA LYS A 85 14.95 3.03 -7.48
C LYS A 85 15.97 2.46 -8.48
N THR A 86 16.56 1.30 -8.18
CA THR A 86 17.59 0.69 -9.02
C THR A 86 17.03 -0.07 -10.21
N SER A 87 16.00 -0.89 -10.00
CA SER A 87 15.37 -1.65 -11.09
C SER A 87 13.91 -1.97 -10.79
N PRO A 88 12.97 -1.07 -11.10
CA PRO A 88 11.56 -1.24 -10.70
C PRO A 88 10.87 -2.42 -11.38
N THR A 89 11.35 -2.85 -12.55
CA THR A 89 10.78 -3.97 -13.31
C THR A 89 11.18 -5.35 -12.78
N SER A 90 12.26 -5.44 -12.00
CA SER A 90 12.73 -6.71 -11.42
C SER A 90 12.15 -7.00 -10.03
N VAL A 91 11.59 -5.97 -9.38
CA VAL A 91 11.00 -6.07 -8.04
C VAL A 91 9.63 -6.73 -8.11
N ASP A 92 9.43 -7.71 -7.23
CA ASP A 92 8.12 -8.32 -6.98
C ASP A 92 7.34 -7.45 -5.99
N LEU A 93 6.45 -6.61 -6.52
CA LEU A 93 5.62 -5.72 -5.70
C LEU A 93 4.57 -6.51 -4.93
N HIS A 94 3.99 -7.54 -5.56
CA HIS A 94 2.94 -8.35 -4.95
C HIS A 94 3.44 -9.10 -3.71
N ALA A 95 4.68 -9.59 -3.75
CA ALA A 95 5.31 -10.26 -2.60
C ALA A 95 5.61 -9.31 -1.44
N ILE A 96 5.83 -8.01 -1.71
CA ILE A 96 5.99 -6.99 -0.66
C ILE A 96 4.63 -6.64 -0.09
N LEU A 97 3.70 -6.26 -0.98
CA LEU A 97 2.34 -5.91 -0.62
C LEU A 97 1.42 -6.00 -1.86
N PRO A 98 0.26 -6.67 -1.78
CA PRO A 98 -0.68 -6.75 -2.89
C PRO A 98 -1.22 -5.40 -3.40
N TYR A 99 -1.33 -4.40 -2.52
CA TYR A 99 -1.87 -3.06 -2.77
C TYR A 99 -0.84 -1.95 -2.53
N TYR A 100 0.39 -2.16 -3.01
CA TYR A 100 1.56 -1.30 -2.81
C TYR A 100 1.31 0.15 -3.22
N TYR A 101 0.76 0.38 -4.42
CA TYR A 101 0.55 1.74 -4.92
C TYR A 101 -0.46 2.52 -4.08
N ARG A 102 -1.58 1.90 -3.72
CA ARG A 102 -2.63 2.55 -2.92
C ARG A 102 -2.13 2.89 -1.52
N LEU A 103 -1.41 1.98 -0.87
CA LEU A 103 -0.86 2.24 0.46
C LEU A 103 0.27 3.27 0.46
N THR A 104 1.16 3.23 -0.53
CA THR A 104 2.24 4.22 -0.63
C THR A 104 1.71 5.62 -0.95
N GLU A 105 0.65 5.74 -1.75
CA GLU A 105 -0.04 7.01 -1.99
C GLU A 105 -0.65 7.57 -0.69
N LYS A 106 -1.38 6.74 0.08
CA LYS A 106 -1.94 7.14 1.39
C LYS A 106 -0.84 7.58 2.34
N TRP A 107 0.21 6.78 2.48
CA TRP A 107 1.34 7.09 3.35
C TRP A 107 2.05 8.38 2.94
N ALA A 108 2.34 8.56 1.65
CA ALA A 108 2.96 9.77 1.12
C ALA A 108 2.08 11.00 1.39
N SER A 109 0.75 10.87 1.25
CA SER A 109 -0.20 11.96 1.55
C SER A 109 -0.23 12.30 3.05
N MET A 110 -0.25 11.30 3.93
CA MET A 110 -0.29 11.49 5.39
C MET A 110 0.95 12.24 5.90
N PHE A 111 2.14 11.89 5.39
CA PHE A 111 3.41 12.49 5.81
C PHE A 111 3.90 13.62 4.89
N SER A 112 3.14 13.96 3.84
CA SER A 112 3.54 14.91 2.79
C SER A 112 4.93 14.60 2.19
N ASP A 113 5.23 13.30 2.01
CA ASP A 113 6.51 12.82 1.48
C ASP A 113 6.52 12.87 -0.07
N SER A 114 7.00 13.99 -0.59
CA SER A 114 7.15 14.23 -2.03
C SER A 114 8.19 13.31 -2.68
N GLU A 115 9.25 12.94 -1.94
CA GLU A 115 10.29 12.05 -2.48
C GLU A 115 9.73 10.65 -2.71
N LEU A 116 8.95 10.11 -1.77
CA LEU A 116 8.29 8.83 -1.96
C LEU A 116 7.31 8.87 -3.14
N ALA A 117 6.50 9.92 -3.24
CA ALA A 117 5.54 10.10 -4.34
C ALA A 117 6.23 10.12 -5.72
N THR A 118 7.37 10.81 -5.85
CA THR A 118 8.13 10.86 -7.11
C THR A 118 8.71 9.49 -7.49
N VAL A 119 9.30 8.77 -6.53
CA VAL A 119 9.86 7.43 -6.75
C VAL A 119 8.79 6.45 -7.20
N VAL A 120 7.64 6.44 -6.53
CA VAL A 120 6.52 5.55 -6.87
C VAL A 120 5.94 5.90 -8.25
N SER A 121 5.85 7.19 -8.59
CA SER A 121 5.40 7.65 -9.91
C SER A 121 6.34 7.21 -11.04
N GLU A 122 7.66 7.34 -10.85
CA GLU A 122 8.66 6.87 -11.82
C GLU A 122 8.63 5.35 -11.98
N THR A 123 8.45 4.64 -10.87
CA THR A 123 8.31 3.18 -10.84
C THR A 123 7.12 2.72 -11.68
N LEU A 124 5.95 3.32 -11.45
CA LEU A 124 4.75 3.03 -12.22
C LEU A 124 4.95 3.35 -13.71
N LYS A 125 5.59 4.46 -14.05
CA LYS A 125 5.88 4.84 -15.44
C LYS A 125 6.76 3.78 -16.13
N GLN A 126 7.85 3.35 -15.52
CA GLN A 126 8.73 2.34 -16.11
C GLN A 126 8.03 0.99 -16.26
N ARG A 127 7.29 0.55 -15.23
CA ARG A 127 6.56 -0.72 -15.26
C ARG A 127 5.38 -0.70 -16.24
N SER A 128 4.74 0.44 -16.46
CA SER A 128 3.63 0.57 -17.42
C SER A 128 4.04 0.22 -18.86
N LEU A 129 5.28 0.50 -19.26
CA LEU A 129 5.81 0.12 -20.56
C LEU A 129 5.95 -1.40 -20.68
N GLU A 130 6.47 -2.05 -19.63
CA GLU A 130 6.57 -3.51 -19.59
C GLU A 130 5.19 -4.18 -19.58
N ILE A 131 4.24 -3.64 -18.81
CA ILE A 131 2.85 -4.12 -18.80
C ILE A 131 2.27 -4.08 -20.22
N TYR A 132 2.46 -2.99 -20.96
CA TYR A 132 1.99 -2.88 -22.34
C TYR A 132 2.68 -3.89 -23.27
N ASN A 133 4.00 -4.06 -23.15
CA ASN A 133 4.77 -5.03 -23.93
C ASN A 133 4.25 -6.47 -23.69
N HIS A 134 4.09 -6.85 -22.43
CA HIS A 134 3.60 -8.17 -22.05
C HIS A 134 2.13 -8.39 -22.40
N ALA A 135 1.28 -7.36 -22.33
CA ALA A 135 -0.13 -7.46 -22.69
C ALA A 135 -0.35 -7.71 -24.19
N ASN A 136 0.56 -7.21 -25.03
CA ASN A 136 0.52 -7.37 -26.48
C ASN A 136 1.27 -8.61 -27.00
N SER A 137 2.21 -9.13 -26.22
CA SER A 137 2.98 -10.34 -26.56
C SER A 137 2.08 -11.57 -26.72
N ALA A 138 2.42 -12.44 -27.67
CA ALA A 138 1.76 -13.74 -27.84
C ALA A 138 2.05 -14.71 -26.68
N THR A 139 3.21 -14.55 -26.04
CA THR A 139 3.65 -15.41 -24.93
C THR A 139 3.46 -14.68 -23.60
N LYS A 140 2.55 -15.20 -22.77
CA LYS A 140 2.34 -14.67 -21.42
C LYS A 140 3.43 -15.18 -20.48
N GLN A 141 4.24 -14.27 -19.94
CA GLN A 141 5.19 -14.60 -18.88
C GLN A 141 4.47 -14.56 -17.53
N LEU A 142 4.16 -15.73 -16.98
CA LEU A 142 3.39 -15.86 -15.74
C LEU A 142 4.11 -15.22 -14.54
N ASN A 143 5.44 -15.34 -14.47
CA ASN A 143 6.26 -14.77 -13.39
C ASN A 143 6.08 -13.25 -13.28
N PHE A 144 6.04 -12.56 -14.42
CA PHE A 144 5.80 -11.12 -14.45
C PHE A 144 4.40 -10.79 -13.92
N ILE A 145 3.36 -11.51 -14.35
CA ILE A 145 1.98 -11.27 -13.91
C ILE A 145 1.81 -11.46 -12.40
N TYR A 146 2.49 -12.46 -11.82
CA TYR A 146 2.45 -12.70 -10.37
C TYR A 146 3.17 -11.62 -9.57
N SER A 147 4.16 -10.94 -10.16
CA SER A 147 4.90 -9.85 -9.53
C SER A 147 4.19 -8.48 -9.53
N LEU A 148 3.03 -8.39 -10.20
CA LEU A 148 2.27 -7.16 -10.36
C LEU A 148 1.43 -6.84 -9.12
N ASP A 149 1.33 -5.56 -8.81
CA ASP A 149 0.33 -5.03 -7.88
C ASP A 149 -1.10 -5.27 -8.39
N GLU A 150 -2.11 -5.29 -7.53
CA GLU A 150 -3.52 -5.46 -7.97
C GLU A 150 -3.97 -4.36 -8.96
N TYR A 151 -3.54 -3.12 -8.77
CA TYR A 151 -3.81 -2.05 -9.75
C TYR A 151 -3.17 -2.37 -11.11
N GLU A 152 -1.92 -2.85 -11.11
CA GLU A 152 -1.22 -3.22 -12.35
C GLU A 152 -1.87 -4.43 -13.04
N LYS A 153 -2.36 -5.42 -12.28
CA LYS A 153 -3.10 -6.56 -12.82
C LYS A 153 -4.39 -6.11 -13.52
N GLU A 154 -5.11 -5.14 -12.93
CA GLU A 154 -6.31 -4.57 -13.54
C GLU A 154 -5.97 -3.87 -14.86
N VAL A 155 -4.94 -3.02 -14.87
CA VAL A 155 -4.44 -2.35 -16.08
C VAL A 155 -4.02 -3.36 -17.14
N PHE A 156 -3.24 -4.38 -16.77
CA PHE A 156 -2.79 -5.43 -17.67
C PHE A 156 -3.97 -6.15 -18.33
N LYS A 157 -5.00 -6.51 -17.55
CA LYS A 157 -6.22 -7.16 -18.05
C LYS A 157 -6.95 -6.27 -19.05
N LYS A 158 -7.19 -5.00 -18.70
CA LYS A 158 -7.86 -4.02 -19.57
C LYS A 158 -7.08 -3.82 -20.88
N THR A 159 -5.75 -3.68 -20.81
CA THR A 159 -4.90 -3.53 -22.00
C THR A 159 -4.94 -4.78 -22.89
N SER A 160 -4.82 -5.98 -22.31
CA SER A 160 -4.84 -7.22 -23.07
C SER A 160 -6.19 -7.46 -23.76
N GLU A 161 -7.29 -7.19 -23.06
CA GLU A 161 -8.65 -7.27 -23.60
C GLU A 161 -8.86 -6.24 -24.72
N SER A 162 -8.44 -5.00 -24.52
CA SER A 162 -8.51 -3.94 -25.53
C SER A 162 -7.76 -4.32 -26.82
N SER A 163 -6.50 -4.77 -26.70
CA SER A 163 -5.70 -5.21 -27.85
C SER A 163 -6.30 -6.45 -28.54
N ARG A 164 -6.94 -7.35 -27.79
CA ARG A 164 -7.65 -8.49 -28.37
C ARG A 164 -8.88 -8.03 -29.17
N SER A 165 -9.70 -7.17 -28.58
CA SER A 165 -10.90 -6.62 -29.25
C SER A 165 -10.53 -5.85 -30.52
N MET A 166 -9.47 -5.05 -30.49
CA MET A 166 -8.97 -4.33 -31.67
C MET A 166 -8.53 -5.30 -32.78
N ARG A 167 -7.79 -6.35 -32.44
CA ARG A 167 -7.37 -7.39 -33.41
C ARG A 167 -8.56 -8.18 -33.97
N GLN A 168 -9.62 -8.37 -33.18
CA GLN A 168 -10.84 -9.01 -33.66
C GLN A 168 -11.61 -8.09 -34.61
N TRP A 169 -11.72 -6.81 -34.27
CA TRP A 169 -12.37 -5.80 -35.11
C TRP A 169 -11.70 -5.66 -36.47
N LEU A 170 -10.35 -5.63 -36.53
CA LEU A 170 -9.59 -5.54 -37.78
C LEU A 170 -9.74 -6.76 -38.73
N LYS A 171 -10.30 -7.87 -38.26
CA LYS A 171 -10.55 -9.07 -39.08
C LYS A 171 -11.93 -9.07 -39.75
N TYR A 172 -12.82 -8.17 -39.32
CA TYR A 172 -14.09 -7.89 -39.98
C TYR A 172 -13.89 -6.77 -41.02
#